data_AF-A0A662X2S1-F1
#
_entry.id   AF-A0A662X2S1-F1
#
_cell.length_a   1.000
_cell.length_b   1.000
_cell.length_c   1.000
_cell.angle_alpha   90.00
_cell.angle_beta   90.00
_cell.angle_gamma   90.00
#
_symmetry.space_group_name_H-M   'P 1'
#
loop_
_entity.id
_entity.type
_entity.pdbx_description
1 polymer ?
#
loop_
_entity_poly.entity_id
_entity_poly.type
_entity_poly.pdbx_seq_one_letter_code
_entity_poly.pdbx_strand_id
1 'polypeptide(L)'
;MESTEQPAASKPEDVLVYELPGFFAEDSRVPAWVQGLLADLFSFVTIHYNVWGVPVLALFYYLYQIGYGAVPVALVALYLPSFLSGAQKTAKGRVWSAFRSSSVWGLSAKFLGIKVIREEALDSSKKYIFGFHPHGIIVLSRVSTYGGNWDKIFPGIPTRGGRLLLIYRH
;
A
#
# COMPACT_ATOMS: atom_id res chain seq x y z
N MET A 1 -30.34 -41.34 2.11
CA MET A 1 -30.71 -39.91 2.12
C MET A 1 -29.54 -39.17 2.72
N GLU A 2 -28.72 -38.61 1.85
CA GLU A 2 -27.48 -37.92 2.24
C GLU A 2 -27.85 -36.51 2.66
N SER A 3 -27.78 -36.24 3.96
CA SER A 3 -28.09 -34.94 4.54
C SER A 3 -27.02 -33.95 4.11
N THR A 4 -27.31 -33.14 3.09
CA THR A 4 -26.45 -32.03 2.68
C THR A 4 -26.45 -30.98 3.78
N GLU A 5 -25.40 -30.98 4.59
CA GLU A 5 -25.14 -29.96 5.60
C GLU A 5 -24.81 -28.65 4.87
N GLN A 6 -25.80 -27.76 4.77
CA GLN A 6 -25.59 -26.39 4.32
C GLN A 6 -24.69 -25.67 5.34
N PRO A 7 -23.56 -25.06 4.94
CA PRO A 7 -22.77 -24.26 5.84
C PRO A 7 -23.62 -23.07 6.30
N ALA A 8 -23.79 -22.95 7.62
CA ALA A 8 -24.52 -21.87 8.27
C ALA A 8 -24.09 -20.51 7.71
N ALA A 9 -25.03 -19.80 7.09
CA ALA A 9 -24.85 -18.43 6.66
C ALA A 9 -24.47 -17.57 7.89
N SER A 10 -23.30 -16.94 7.83
CA SER A 10 -22.85 -15.98 8.83
C SER A 10 -23.86 -14.84 8.95
N LYS A 11 -24.14 -14.42 10.19
CA LYS A 11 -25.12 -13.37 10.50
C LYS A 11 -24.72 -12.03 9.87
N PRO A 12 -25.66 -11.23 9.35
CA PRO A 12 -25.38 -9.96 8.67
C PRO A 12 -24.93 -8.79 9.58
N GLU A 13 -24.80 -8.99 10.91
CA GLU A 13 -24.43 -7.92 11.86
C GLU A 13 -22.93 -7.58 11.89
N ASP A 14 -22.05 -8.42 11.36
CA ASP A 14 -20.59 -8.22 11.46
C ASP A 14 -19.93 -7.55 10.25
N VAL A 15 -20.73 -7.19 9.23
CA VAL A 15 -20.23 -6.59 7.99
C VAL A 15 -19.89 -5.10 8.21
N LEU A 16 -18.59 -4.78 8.32
CA LEU A 16 -18.10 -3.41 8.43
C LEU A 16 -17.80 -2.85 7.04
N VAL A 17 -18.47 -1.76 6.70
CA VAL A 17 -18.19 -0.99 5.49
C VAL A 17 -17.34 0.22 5.86
N TYR A 18 -16.09 0.25 5.39
CA TYR A 18 -15.12 1.29 5.69
C TYR A 18 -14.75 2.06 4.42
N GLU A 19 -15.07 3.35 4.41
CA GLU A 19 -14.62 4.29 3.40
C GLU A 19 -13.30 4.92 3.86
N LEU A 20 -12.31 4.93 2.98
CA LEU A 20 -10.99 5.44 3.35
C LEU A 20 -11.07 6.97 3.51
N PRO A 21 -10.53 7.54 4.61
CA PRO A 21 -10.53 8.97 4.83
C PRO A 21 -9.71 9.68 3.74
N GLY A 22 -10.25 10.79 3.24
CA GLY A 22 -9.53 11.68 2.33
C GLY A 22 -8.39 12.42 3.06
N PHE A 23 -7.45 12.95 2.28
CA PHE A 23 -6.36 13.78 2.83
C PHE A 23 -6.84 15.16 3.31
N PHE A 24 -7.78 15.76 2.58
CA PHE A 24 -8.37 17.04 2.95
C PHE A 24 -9.61 16.81 3.82
N ALA A 25 -9.73 17.58 4.90
CA ALA A 25 -10.94 17.63 5.71
C ALA A 25 -12.13 18.20 4.91
N GLU A 26 -13.35 17.89 5.34
CA GLU A 26 -14.57 18.37 4.67
C GLU A 26 -14.71 19.90 4.71
N ASP A 27 -14.13 20.55 5.72
CA ASP A 27 -14.08 21.99 5.91
C ASP A 27 -12.81 22.64 5.31
N SER A 28 -12.05 21.90 4.50
CA SER A 28 -10.81 22.39 3.89
C SER A 28 -11.04 23.63 3.02
N ARG A 29 -10.27 24.68 3.29
CA ARG A 29 -10.27 25.92 2.49
C ARG A 29 -9.57 25.78 1.13
N VAL A 30 -8.98 24.63 0.84
CA VAL A 30 -8.29 24.38 -0.42
C VAL A 30 -9.32 24.20 -1.54
N PRO A 31 -9.21 24.94 -2.66
CA PRO A 31 -10.15 24.80 -3.78
C PRO A 31 -10.22 23.36 -4.30
N ALA A 32 -11.42 22.89 -4.66
CA ALA A 32 -11.64 21.51 -5.10
C ALA A 32 -10.75 21.10 -6.29
N TRP A 33 -10.49 22.01 -7.23
CA TRP A 33 -9.61 21.75 -8.37
C TRP A 33 -8.15 21.52 -7.95
N VAL A 34 -7.67 22.20 -6.91
CA VAL A 34 -6.32 21.99 -6.36
C VAL A 34 -6.25 20.64 -5.66
N GLN A 35 -7.30 20.28 -4.91
CA GLN A 35 -7.37 18.96 -4.27
C GLN A 35 -7.33 17.84 -5.32
N GLY A 36 -8.09 17.98 -6.40
CA GLY A 36 -8.08 17.07 -7.55
C GLY A 36 -6.69 16.98 -8.18
N LEU A 37 -6.08 18.12 -8.54
CA LEU A 37 -4.74 18.17 -9.12
C LEU A 37 -3.69 17.46 -8.24
N LEU A 38 -3.69 17.73 -6.94
CA LEU A 38 -2.75 17.11 -6.01
C LEU A 38 -2.97 15.60 -5.89
N ALA A 39 -4.23 15.16 -5.85
CA ALA A 39 -4.60 13.75 -5.83
C ALA A 39 -4.20 13.04 -7.12
N ASP A 40 -4.39 13.68 -8.27
CA ASP A 40 -4.02 13.18 -9.60
C ASP A 40 -2.51 13.02 -9.71
N LEU A 41 -1.75 14.07 -9.36
CA LEU A 41 -0.28 14.04 -9.40
C LEU A 41 0.27 12.97 -8.46
N PHE A 42 -0.21 12.91 -7.22
CA PHE A 42 0.25 11.92 -6.24
C PHE A 42 -0.10 10.49 -6.69
N SER A 43 -1.30 10.26 -7.20
CA SER A 43 -1.74 8.95 -7.69
C SER A 43 -0.99 8.53 -8.95
N PHE A 44 -0.79 9.45 -9.89
CA PHE A 44 0.02 9.22 -11.09
C PHE A 44 1.42 8.77 -10.72
N VAL A 45 2.09 9.53 -9.86
CA VAL A 45 3.45 9.25 -9.38
C VAL A 45 3.53 7.90 -8.65
N THR A 46 2.52 7.60 -7.84
CA THR A 46 2.47 6.36 -7.04
C THR A 46 2.22 5.13 -7.92
N ILE A 47 1.28 5.21 -8.86
CA ILE A 47 0.93 4.12 -9.77
C ILE A 47 2.05 3.86 -10.78
N HIS A 48 2.70 4.91 -11.30
CA HIS A 48 3.75 4.82 -12.31
C HIS A 48 5.14 4.61 -11.71
N TYR A 49 5.25 3.83 -10.63
CA TYR A 49 6.52 3.55 -9.95
C TYR A 49 7.62 2.98 -10.89
N ASN A 50 7.23 2.30 -11.98
CA ASN A 50 8.14 1.79 -13.01
C ASN A 50 8.83 2.89 -13.84
N VAL A 51 8.30 4.11 -13.85
CA VAL A 51 8.87 5.24 -14.62
C VAL A 51 9.97 5.96 -13.85
N TRP A 52 10.08 5.77 -12.53
CA TRP A 52 11.06 6.46 -11.69
C TRP A 52 12.52 6.17 -12.03
N GLY A 53 12.80 5.04 -12.70
CA GLY A 53 14.13 4.78 -13.24
C GLY A 53 14.57 5.84 -14.25
N VAL A 54 13.66 6.35 -15.07
CA VAL A 54 13.96 7.32 -16.14
C VAL A 54 14.47 8.66 -15.60
N PRO A 55 13.78 9.37 -14.69
CA PRO A 55 14.29 10.62 -14.14
C PRO A 55 15.57 10.44 -13.31
N VAL A 56 15.73 9.32 -12.62
CA VAL A 56 16.97 9.02 -11.88
C VAL A 56 18.15 8.84 -12.83
N LEU A 57 17.97 8.08 -13.91
CA LEU A 57 19.01 7.90 -14.94
C LEU A 57 19.31 9.20 -15.67
N ALA A 58 18.30 10.01 -15.98
CA ALA A 58 18.48 11.33 -16.58
C ALA A 58 19.26 12.27 -15.65
N LEU A 59 18.98 12.27 -14.35
CA LEU A 59 19.73 13.04 -13.35
C LEU A 59 21.18 12.57 -13.25
N PHE A 60 21.42 11.26 -13.23
CA PHE A 60 22.78 10.71 -13.18
C PHE A 60 23.58 11.08 -14.44
N TYR A 61 22.95 11.00 -15.61
CA TYR A 61 23.53 11.44 -16.87
C TYR A 61 23.84 12.94 -16.87
N TYR A 62 22.91 13.76 -16.38
CA TYR A 62 23.12 15.20 -16.23
C TYR A 62 24.29 15.51 -15.29
N LEU A 63 24.35 14.90 -14.11
CA LEU A 63 25.46 15.05 -13.14
C LEU A 63 26.80 14.63 -13.74
N TYR A 64 26.81 13.61 -14.59
CA TYR A 64 28.01 13.21 -15.34
C TYR A 64 28.45 14.29 -16.33
N GLN A 65 27.51 14.88 -17.09
CA GLN A 65 27.81 15.93 -18.07
C GLN A 65 28.39 17.21 -17.43
N ILE A 66 27.94 17.57 -16.23
CA ILE A 66 28.46 18.74 -15.50
C ILE A 66 29.73 18.44 -14.68
N GLY A 67 30.36 17.27 -14.86
CA GLY A 67 31.63 16.90 -14.24
C GLY A 67 31.54 16.26 -12.84
N TYR A 68 30.33 16.04 -12.31
CA TYR A 68 30.08 15.43 -11.00
C TYR A 68 29.84 13.91 -11.08
N GLY A 69 30.44 13.22 -12.06
CA GLY A 69 30.24 11.78 -12.28
C GLY A 69 30.59 10.89 -11.08
N ALA A 70 31.45 11.36 -10.17
CA ALA A 70 31.76 10.65 -8.93
C ALA A 70 30.58 10.57 -7.95
N VAL A 71 29.63 11.51 -8.00
CA VAL A 71 28.48 11.57 -7.08
C VAL A 71 27.51 10.39 -7.30
N PRO A 72 27.03 10.10 -8.53
CA PRO A 72 26.26 8.90 -8.81
C PRO A 72 26.97 7.60 -8.39
N VAL A 73 28.27 7.48 -8.67
CA VAL A 73 29.07 6.29 -8.33
C VAL A 73 29.14 6.10 -6.81
N ALA A 74 29.40 7.17 -6.07
CA ALA A 74 29.42 7.15 -4.60
C ALA A 74 28.05 6.75 -4.02
N LEU A 75 26.95 7.29 -4.57
CA LEU A 75 25.59 6.92 -4.14
C LEU A 75 25.29 5.44 -4.37
N VAL A 76 25.67 4.89 -5.53
CA VAL A 76 25.50 3.47 -5.83
C VAL A 76 26.37 2.61 -4.90
N ALA A 77 27.63 3.00 -4.67
CA ALA A 77 28.54 2.30 -3.77
C ALA A 77 28.02 2.28 -2.32
N LEU A 78 27.45 3.40 -1.84
CA LEU A 78 26.83 3.49 -0.51
C LEU A 78 25.54 2.67 -0.41
N TYR A 79 24.78 2.54 -1.50
CA TYR A 79 23.54 1.75 -1.52
C TYR A 79 23.78 0.24 -1.61
N LEU A 80 24.86 -0.19 -2.28
CA LEU A 80 25.14 -1.59 -2.58
C LEU A 80 25.14 -2.52 -1.34
N PRO A 81 25.72 -2.14 -0.17
CA PRO A 81 25.61 -2.95 1.06
C PRO A 81 24.18 -3.14 1.53
N SER A 82 23.31 -2.13 1.36
CA SER A 82 21.89 -2.24 1.71
C SER A 82 21.17 -3.21 0.78
N PHE A 83 21.51 -3.23 -0.51
CA PHE A 83 20.94 -4.16 -1.49
C PHE A 83 21.39 -5.61 -1.24
N LEU A 84 22.65 -5.80 -0.87
CA LEU A 84 23.24 -7.12 -0.60
C LEU A 84 22.98 -7.64 0.81
N SER A 85 22.38 -6.83 1.69
CA SER A 85 22.11 -7.17 3.10
C SER A 85 21.21 -8.39 3.32
N GLY A 86 20.61 -8.95 2.27
CA GLY A 86 19.73 -10.11 2.38
C GLY A 86 18.41 -9.81 3.11
N ALA A 87 18.09 -8.54 3.38
CA ALA A 87 16.88 -8.12 4.05
C ALA A 87 15.59 -8.61 3.34
N GLN A 88 15.66 -8.81 2.01
CA GLN A 88 14.60 -9.44 1.23
C GLN A 88 14.27 -10.88 1.65
N LYS A 89 15.23 -11.63 2.22
CA LYS A 89 15.07 -13.05 2.60
C LYS A 89 14.56 -13.25 4.03
N THR A 90 14.72 -12.26 4.90
CA THR A 90 14.46 -12.41 6.34
C THR A 90 13.05 -11.99 6.77
N ALA A 91 12.20 -11.51 5.85
CA ALA A 91 10.88 -10.91 6.13
C ALA A 91 10.90 -9.77 7.19
N LYS A 92 12.08 -9.42 7.71
CA LYS A 92 12.38 -8.27 8.57
C LYS A 92 12.76 -7.10 7.66
N GLY A 93 11.83 -6.72 6.79
CA GLY A 93 12.00 -5.50 6.00
C GLY A 93 12.14 -4.29 6.93
N ARG A 94 12.91 -3.28 6.52
CA ARG A 94 12.92 -1.97 7.20
C ARG A 94 11.62 -1.25 6.86
N VAL A 95 10.57 -1.52 7.63
CA VAL A 95 9.27 -0.87 7.43
C VAL A 95 9.35 0.54 7.97
N TRP A 96 9.06 1.53 7.12
CA TRP A 96 8.92 2.92 7.55
C TRP A 96 7.50 3.11 8.08
N SER A 97 7.31 2.88 9.39
CA SER A 97 6.00 2.94 10.04
C SER A 97 5.31 4.29 9.83
N ALA A 98 6.03 5.40 10.02
CA ALA A 98 5.52 6.75 9.82
C ALA A 98 5.03 7.00 8.37
N PHE A 99 5.74 6.47 7.38
CA PHE A 99 5.31 6.58 5.99
C PHE A 99 4.08 5.70 5.71
N ARG A 100 4.02 4.50 6.29
CA ARG A 100 2.88 3.59 6.16
C ARG A 100 1.61 4.13 6.82
N SER A 101 1.73 4.84 7.95
CA SER A 101 0.59 5.41 8.69
C SER A 101 0.23 6.83 8.27
N SER A 102 1.01 7.47 7.39
CA SER A 102 0.79 8.86 6.98
C SER A 102 -0.57 9.08 6.31
N SER A 103 -1.22 10.20 6.60
CA SER A 103 -2.50 10.58 5.98
C SER A 103 -2.39 10.87 4.48
N VAL A 104 -1.17 11.05 3.94
CA VAL A 104 -0.92 11.32 2.52
C VAL A 104 -1.55 10.28 1.58
N TRP A 105 -1.67 9.03 2.05
CA TRP A 105 -2.34 7.95 1.30
C TRP A 105 -3.82 8.22 1.03
N GLY A 106 -4.44 9.12 1.81
CA GLY A 106 -5.79 9.63 1.59
C GLY A 106 -5.96 10.42 0.29
N LEU A 107 -4.87 10.95 -0.30
CA LEU A 107 -4.91 11.58 -1.63
C LEU A 107 -5.28 10.56 -2.70
N SER A 108 -4.65 9.38 -2.67
CA SER A 108 -4.95 8.30 -3.61
C SER A 108 -6.23 7.55 -3.26
N ALA A 109 -6.53 7.38 -1.97
CA ALA A 109 -7.70 6.60 -1.56
C ALA A 109 -9.02 7.23 -2.02
N LYS A 110 -9.15 8.56 -1.90
CA LYS A 110 -10.32 9.31 -2.37
C LYS A 110 -10.39 9.35 -3.90
N PHE A 111 -9.25 9.55 -4.56
CA PHE A 111 -9.17 9.57 -6.03
C PHE A 111 -9.58 8.22 -6.64
N LEU A 112 -9.11 7.11 -6.07
CA LEU A 112 -9.43 5.76 -6.53
C LEU A 112 -10.80 5.25 -6.04
N GLY A 113 -11.51 6.02 -5.21
CA GLY A 113 -12.81 5.64 -4.66
C GLY A 113 -12.80 4.32 -3.88
N ILE A 114 -11.71 4.05 -3.15
CA ILE A 114 -11.54 2.74 -2.51
C ILE A 114 -12.51 2.59 -1.34
N LYS A 115 -13.31 1.53 -1.41
CA LYS A 115 -14.20 1.08 -0.34
C LYS A 115 -13.77 -0.30 0.13
N VAL A 116 -13.58 -0.47 1.44
CA VAL A 116 -13.22 -1.75 2.03
C VAL A 116 -14.41 -2.30 2.79
N ILE A 117 -14.84 -3.50 2.42
CA ILE A 117 -15.90 -4.22 3.11
C ILE A 117 -15.24 -5.37 3.86
N ARG A 118 -15.41 -5.39 5.18
CA ARG A 118 -15.00 -6.50 6.04
C ARG A 118 -16.24 -7.33 6.32
N GLU A 119 -16.30 -8.52 5.75
CA GLU A 119 -17.44 -9.42 5.85
C GLU A 119 -17.56 -10.12 7.21
N GLU A 120 -16.42 -10.35 7.89
CA GLU A 120 -16.36 -11.03 9.19
C GLU A 120 -15.29 -10.40 10.09
N ALA A 121 -15.57 -10.34 11.40
CA ALA A 121 -14.57 -9.98 12.39
C ALA A 121 -13.53 -11.10 12.52
N LEU A 122 -12.24 -10.77 12.37
CA LEU A 122 -11.16 -11.74 12.41
C LEU A 122 -10.54 -11.83 13.81
N ASP A 123 -10.22 -13.04 14.23
CA ASP A 123 -9.60 -13.35 15.52
C ASP A 123 -8.09 -13.10 15.46
N SER A 124 -7.59 -12.13 16.23
CA SER A 124 -6.17 -11.75 16.25
C SER A 124 -5.19 -12.87 16.64
N SER A 125 -5.67 -13.97 17.24
CA SER A 125 -4.85 -15.13 17.57
C SER A 125 -4.55 -16.04 16.36
N LYS A 126 -5.31 -15.87 15.26
CA LYS A 126 -5.21 -16.70 14.06
C LYS A 126 -4.39 -16.00 12.96
N LYS A 127 -3.87 -16.80 12.03
CA LYS A 127 -3.12 -16.31 10.87
C LYS A 127 -4.02 -16.28 9.65
N TYR A 128 -4.10 -15.12 9.01
CA TYR A 128 -4.89 -14.90 7.80
C TYR A 128 -4.00 -14.53 6.64
N ILE A 129 -4.41 -14.95 5.45
CA ILE A 129 -3.77 -14.54 4.20
C ILE A 129 -4.83 -13.88 3.33
N PHE A 130 -4.54 -12.66 2.91
CA PHE A 130 -5.43 -11.86 2.06
C PHE A 130 -5.01 -12.02 0.60
N GLY A 131 -5.87 -11.68 -0.35
CA GLY A 131 -5.59 -11.75 -1.79
C GLY A 131 -6.08 -10.49 -2.49
N PHE A 132 -5.37 -10.02 -3.51
CA PHE A 132 -5.83 -8.92 -4.39
C PHE A 132 -5.82 -9.42 -5.84
N HIS A 133 -6.98 -9.44 -6.50
CA HIS A 133 -7.20 -9.95 -7.86
C HIS A 133 -8.43 -9.25 -8.49
N PRO A 134 -8.54 -9.01 -9.82
CA PRO A 134 -7.62 -9.34 -10.92
C PRO A 134 -6.70 -8.15 -11.28
N HIS A 135 -5.48 -8.47 -11.73
CA HIS A 135 -4.44 -7.51 -12.15
C HIS A 135 -3.96 -6.49 -11.10
N GLY A 136 -3.13 -6.94 -10.18
CA GLY A 136 -1.73 -6.51 -10.21
C GLY A 136 -1.36 -5.07 -9.82
N ILE A 137 -2.26 -4.21 -9.36
CA ILE A 137 -1.81 -2.93 -8.80
C ILE A 137 -1.42 -3.17 -7.34
N ILE A 138 -0.17 -3.60 -7.12
CA ILE A 138 0.51 -3.61 -5.80
C ILE A 138 0.29 -2.27 -5.07
N VAL A 139 0.09 -1.19 -5.83
CA VAL A 139 -0.30 0.12 -5.30
C VAL A 139 -1.71 0.14 -4.68
N LEU A 140 -2.74 -0.50 -5.25
CA LEU A 140 -4.09 -0.52 -4.68
C LEU A 140 -4.10 -1.24 -3.34
N SER A 141 -3.37 -2.37 -3.22
CA SER A 141 -3.23 -3.07 -1.95
C SER A 141 -2.44 -2.26 -0.90
N ARG A 142 -1.53 -1.40 -1.34
CA ARG A 142 -0.85 -0.44 -0.43
C ARG A 142 -1.79 0.69 -0.03
N VAL A 143 -2.49 1.33 -0.96
CA VAL A 143 -3.41 2.43 -0.66
C VAL A 143 -4.55 1.95 0.25
N SER A 144 -5.07 0.73 0.07
CA SER A 144 -6.13 0.18 0.92
C SER A 144 -5.67 -0.18 2.33
N THR A 145 -4.39 -0.51 2.52
CA THR A 145 -3.85 -0.95 3.82
C THR A 145 -3.02 0.11 4.55
N TYR A 146 -2.54 1.14 3.85
CA TYR A 146 -1.72 2.23 4.40
C TYR A 146 -2.62 3.38 4.85
N GLY A 147 -2.06 4.44 5.45
CA GLY A 147 -2.83 5.51 6.10
C GLY A 147 -3.45 5.10 7.44
N GLY A 148 -2.93 4.03 8.04
CA GLY A 148 -3.49 3.43 9.26
C GLY A 148 -4.84 2.74 9.05
N ASN A 149 -5.28 2.57 7.79
CA ASN A 149 -6.57 1.95 7.47
C ASN A 149 -6.64 0.50 7.91
N TRP A 150 -5.54 -0.26 7.76
CA TRP A 150 -5.49 -1.64 8.21
C TRP A 150 -5.77 -1.77 9.71
N ASP A 151 -5.08 -0.96 10.53
CA ASP A 151 -5.20 -1.05 11.99
C ASP A 151 -6.61 -0.67 12.47
N LYS A 152 -7.34 0.15 11.68
CA LYS A 152 -8.75 0.50 11.94
C LYS A 152 -9.72 -0.61 11.54
N ILE A 153 -9.46 -1.33 10.45
CA ILE A 153 -10.34 -2.40 9.95
C ILE A 153 -10.11 -3.72 10.71
N PHE A 154 -8.84 -4.02 11.03
CA PHE A 154 -8.38 -5.24 11.68
C PHE A 154 -7.47 -4.93 12.88
N PRO A 155 -8.04 -4.40 13.99
CA PRO A 155 -7.27 -4.08 15.18
C PRO A 155 -6.57 -5.33 15.74
N GLY A 156 -5.29 -5.20 16.06
CA GLY A 156 -4.50 -6.30 16.64
C GLY A 156 -3.97 -7.34 15.64
N ILE A 157 -4.26 -7.22 14.35
CA ILE A 157 -3.72 -8.11 13.31
C ILE A 157 -2.57 -7.39 12.57
N PRO A 158 -1.30 -7.74 12.82
CA PRO A 158 -0.18 -7.03 12.20
C PRO A 158 -0.01 -7.39 10.71
N THR A 159 0.06 -6.38 9.84
CA THR A 159 0.48 -6.58 8.44
C THR A 159 1.99 -6.66 8.32
N ARG A 160 2.51 -7.81 7.88
CA ARG A 160 3.92 -7.95 7.48
C ARG A 160 4.02 -7.85 5.96
N GLY A 161 4.63 -6.78 5.47
CA GLY A 161 4.76 -6.50 4.04
C GLY A 161 5.58 -7.56 3.33
N GLY A 162 4.93 -8.29 2.41
CA GLY A 162 5.62 -9.14 1.44
C GLY A 162 5.53 -10.65 1.70
N ARG A 163 4.33 -11.22 1.64
CA ARG A 163 4.01 -12.49 0.95
C ARG A 163 2.51 -12.73 1.13
N LEU A 164 1.81 -12.77 0.01
CA LEU A 164 0.35 -12.77 -0.05
C LEU A 164 -0.01 -13.91 -1.02
N LEU A 165 -0.40 -15.07 -0.48
CA LEU A 165 -0.72 -16.28 -1.24
C LEU A 165 -1.97 -16.94 -0.65
N LEU A 166 -3.05 -16.97 -1.45
CA LEU A 166 -4.33 -17.68 -1.23
C LEU A 166 -4.20 -19.01 -0.50
N ILE A 167 -5.11 -19.31 0.42
CA ILE A 167 -5.56 -20.69 0.64
C ILE A 167 -7.09 -20.75 0.72
N TYR A 168 -7.60 -21.55 -0.21
CA TYR A 168 -8.90 -22.18 -0.30
C TYR A 168 -9.17 -23.01 0.96
N ARG A 169 -10.34 -22.81 1.58
CA ARG A 169 -10.79 -23.51 2.79
C ARG A 169 -10.81 -25.03 2.55
N HIS A 170 -10.14 -25.78 3.43
CA HIS A 170 -10.53 -27.16 3.74
C HIS A 170 -11.27 -27.15 5.08
#